data_AF-A8T9W1-F1
#
_entry.id   AF-A8T9W1-F1
#
_cell.length_a   1.000
_cell.length_b   1.000
_cell.length_c   1.000
_cell.angle_alpha   90.00
_cell.angle_beta   90.00
_cell.angle_gamma   90.00
#
_symmetry.space_group_name_H-M   'P 1'
#
loop_
_entity.id
_entity.type
_entity.pdbx_description
1 polymer ?
#
loop_
_entity_poly.entity_id
_entity_poly.type
_entity_poly.pdbx_seq_one_letter_code
_entity_poly.pdbx_strand_id
1 'polypeptide(L)'
;MRDLVLWGANGTLTDEDRSGMIIELKSYRDSIESSFNAQDEEGHYLFSGTQTDTPAVSNPAGVYQVDGNSDKRVVTVAKGVTMDSNMTAKEILELGGGDNVLNQIDALIAEFENPSPNFQAEVDASLSDIDDTLASVLGAMTEIGGRHNNLDLMDSAHGENKLFVDKVTSDLSALDYGEASVRLSNYMAALQATQASYVKINDLNLFDRI
;
A
#
# COMPACT_ATOMS: atom_id res chain seq x y z
N MET A 1 7.32 -11.50 -23.03
CA MET A 1 6.24 -11.26 -24.01
C MET A 1 6.74 -10.49 -25.23
N ARG A 2 7.17 -9.23 -25.12
CA ARG A 2 7.70 -8.44 -26.25
C ARG A 2 8.74 -9.16 -27.10
N ASP A 3 9.74 -9.76 -26.46
CA ASP A 3 10.81 -10.51 -27.15
C ASP A 3 10.28 -11.75 -27.89
N LEU A 4 9.24 -12.40 -27.35
CA LEU A 4 8.55 -13.48 -28.05
C LEU A 4 7.83 -12.94 -29.28
N VAL A 5 7.10 -11.84 -29.18
CA VAL A 5 6.42 -11.24 -30.34
C VAL A 5 7.44 -10.87 -31.43
N LEU A 6 8.58 -10.28 -31.07
CA LEU A 6 9.67 -9.98 -32.00
C LEU A 6 10.25 -11.22 -32.67
N TRP A 7 10.42 -12.31 -31.90
CA TRP A 7 10.93 -13.55 -32.45
C TRP A 7 9.90 -14.20 -33.40
N GLY A 8 8.62 -14.17 -33.05
CA GLY A 8 7.51 -14.74 -33.84
C GLY A 8 7.21 -13.97 -35.11
N ALA A 9 7.53 -12.68 -35.13
CA ALA A 9 7.48 -11.84 -36.32
C ALA A 9 8.48 -12.26 -37.41
N ASN A 10 9.46 -13.10 -37.08
CA ASN A 10 10.47 -13.52 -38.02
C ASN A 10 9.89 -14.57 -38.99
N GLY A 11 9.77 -14.21 -40.27
CA GLY A 11 9.08 -15.01 -41.30
C GLY A 11 9.70 -16.37 -41.63
N THR A 12 10.77 -16.77 -40.94
CA THR A 12 11.45 -18.06 -41.10
C THR A 12 11.07 -19.10 -40.05
N LEU A 13 10.17 -18.79 -39.11
CA LEU A 13 9.73 -19.76 -38.09
C LEU A 13 8.93 -20.92 -38.68
N THR A 14 9.11 -22.10 -38.10
CA THR A 14 8.27 -23.26 -38.39
C THR A 14 6.94 -23.17 -37.63
N ASP A 15 5.92 -23.90 -38.09
CA ASP A 15 4.63 -23.97 -37.39
C ASP A 15 4.76 -24.60 -35.99
N GLU A 16 5.75 -25.48 -35.79
CA GLU A 16 6.06 -26.09 -34.49
C GLU A 16 6.67 -25.06 -33.52
N ASP A 17 7.59 -24.21 -34.01
CA ASP A 17 8.16 -23.12 -33.21
C ASP A 17 7.07 -22.12 -32.79
N ARG A 18 6.15 -21.76 -33.71
CA ARG A 18 5.02 -20.86 -33.41
C ARG A 18 4.09 -21.44 -32.34
N SER A 19 3.82 -22.74 -32.38
CA SER A 19 2.98 -23.42 -31.38
C SER A 19 3.57 -23.30 -29.97
N GLY A 20 4.88 -23.48 -29.81
CA GLY A 20 5.57 -23.28 -28.54
C GLY A 20 5.45 -21.84 -28.02
N MET A 21 5.61 -20.86 -28.91
CA MET A 21 5.47 -19.44 -28.56
C MET A 21 4.05 -19.06 -28.15
N ILE A 22 3.04 -19.60 -28.83
CA ILE A 22 1.63 -19.39 -28.48
C ILE A 22 1.36 -19.85 -27.04
N ILE A 23 1.94 -20.98 -26.62
CA ILE A 23 1.81 -21.48 -25.25
C ILE A 23 2.40 -20.48 -24.24
N GLU A 24 3.59 -19.93 -24.53
CA GLU A 24 4.21 -18.93 -23.66
C GLU A 24 3.43 -17.61 -23.62
N LEU A 25 2.93 -17.13 -24.77
CA LEU A 25 2.10 -15.92 -24.84
C LEU A 25 0.81 -16.08 -24.03
N LYS A 26 0.11 -17.21 -24.15
CA LYS A 26 -1.07 -17.56 -23.33
C LYS A 26 -0.70 -17.57 -21.84
N SER A 27 0.41 -18.20 -21.47
CA SER A 27 0.85 -18.24 -20.08
C SER A 27 1.16 -16.86 -19.51
N TYR A 28 1.79 -15.97 -20.27
CA TYR A 28 2.07 -14.62 -19.80
C TYR A 28 0.80 -13.77 -19.70
N ARG A 29 -0.12 -13.89 -20.67
CA ARG A 29 -1.43 -13.24 -20.63
C ARG A 29 -2.22 -13.65 -19.39
N ASP A 30 -2.31 -14.95 -19.09
CA ASP A 30 -3.01 -15.47 -17.91
C ASP A 30 -2.33 -15.00 -16.61
N SER A 31 -1.00 -14.91 -16.61
CA SER A 31 -0.26 -14.34 -15.46
C SER A 31 -0.55 -12.86 -15.25
N ILE A 32 -0.70 -12.08 -16.33
CA ILE A 32 -1.07 -10.66 -16.26
C ILE A 32 -2.48 -10.53 -15.68
N GLU A 33 -3.45 -11.28 -16.22
CA GLU A 33 -4.83 -11.33 -15.69
C GLU A 33 -4.82 -11.64 -14.18
N SER A 34 -4.13 -12.69 -13.77
CA SER A 34 -4.02 -13.07 -12.36
C SER A 34 -3.36 -11.99 -11.49
N SER A 35 -2.42 -11.23 -12.03
CA SER A 35 -1.73 -10.16 -11.29
C SER A 35 -2.65 -8.97 -11.06
N PHE A 36 -3.46 -8.59 -12.07
CA PHE A 36 -4.46 -7.53 -11.91
C PHE A 36 -5.67 -7.97 -11.09
N ASN A 37 -5.94 -9.27 -11.00
CA ASN A 37 -6.93 -9.85 -10.10
C ASN A 37 -6.36 -10.24 -8.72
N ALA A 38 -5.19 -9.71 -8.33
CA ALA A 38 -4.64 -9.93 -7.00
C ALA A 38 -5.59 -9.43 -5.90
N GLN A 39 -5.69 -10.21 -4.83
CA GLN A 39 -6.52 -9.93 -3.65
C GLN A 39 -5.64 -9.70 -2.42
N ASP A 40 -6.15 -8.92 -1.47
CA ASP A 40 -5.59 -8.85 -0.12
C ASP A 40 -6.01 -10.06 0.75
N GLU A 41 -5.55 -10.09 2.00
CA GLU A 41 -5.86 -11.17 2.96
C GLU A 41 -7.34 -11.25 3.34
N GLU A 42 -8.10 -10.17 3.11
CA GLU A 42 -9.54 -10.08 3.37
C GLU A 42 -10.38 -10.51 2.14
N GLY A 43 -9.72 -10.75 1.01
CA GLY A 43 -10.34 -11.19 -0.25
C GLY A 43 -10.76 -10.05 -1.18
N HIS A 44 -10.37 -8.81 -0.89
CA HIS A 44 -10.67 -7.65 -1.70
C HIS A 44 -9.67 -7.48 -2.85
N TYR A 45 -10.18 -7.20 -4.05
CA TYR A 45 -9.35 -6.98 -5.22
C TYR A 45 -8.59 -5.65 -5.14
N LEU A 46 -7.27 -5.72 -5.34
CA LEU A 46 -6.36 -4.59 -5.18
C LEU A 46 -6.50 -3.54 -6.28
N PHE A 47 -6.84 -3.98 -7.50
CA PHE A 47 -6.85 -3.13 -8.70
C PHE A 47 -8.24 -2.83 -9.26
N SER A 48 -9.31 -3.18 -8.54
CA SER A 48 -10.72 -2.95 -8.95
C SER A 48 -11.28 -1.58 -8.56
N GLY A 49 -10.43 -0.63 -8.16
CA GLY A 49 -10.86 0.69 -7.72
C GLY A 49 -11.64 0.64 -6.41
N THR A 50 -12.88 1.12 -6.41
CA THR A 50 -13.81 1.03 -5.26
C THR A 50 -14.71 -0.20 -5.32
N GLN A 51 -14.68 -0.98 -6.40
CA GLN A 51 -15.45 -2.22 -6.54
C GLN A 51 -14.64 -3.41 -6.03
N THR A 52 -14.36 -3.43 -4.73
CA THR A 52 -13.43 -4.37 -4.10
C THR A 52 -13.87 -5.83 -4.13
N ASP A 53 -15.16 -6.10 -4.34
CA ASP A 53 -15.73 -7.46 -4.35
C ASP A 53 -15.89 -8.03 -5.77
N THR A 54 -15.51 -7.26 -6.80
CA THR A 54 -15.55 -7.69 -8.20
C THR A 54 -14.13 -7.78 -8.76
N PRO A 55 -13.81 -8.81 -9.56
CA PRO A 55 -12.51 -8.91 -10.20
C PRO A 55 -12.26 -7.68 -11.07
N ALA A 56 -11.00 -7.25 -11.16
CA ALA A 56 -10.62 -6.08 -11.93
C ALA A 56 -10.73 -6.36 -13.43
N VAL A 57 -10.40 -7.60 -13.82
CA VAL A 57 -10.47 -8.13 -15.18
C VAL A 57 -11.28 -9.40 -15.17
N SER A 58 -12.21 -9.55 -16.11
CA SER A 58 -12.90 -10.81 -16.37
C SER A 58 -12.77 -11.20 -17.84
N ASN A 59 -13.00 -12.49 -18.14
CA ASN A 59 -12.98 -12.99 -19.50
C ASN A 59 -14.30 -13.72 -19.84
N PRO A 60 -15.44 -13.00 -19.93
CA PRO A 60 -16.69 -13.59 -20.35
C PRO A 60 -16.63 -13.90 -21.86
N ALA A 61 -16.82 -15.16 -22.21
CA ALA A 61 -16.91 -15.63 -23.60
C ALA A 61 -15.65 -15.40 -24.46
N GLY A 62 -14.46 -15.35 -23.86
CA GLY A 62 -13.19 -15.27 -24.59
C GLY A 62 -12.76 -13.85 -24.98
N VAL A 63 -13.38 -12.82 -24.40
CA VAL A 63 -12.96 -11.42 -24.53
C VAL A 63 -12.73 -10.86 -23.14
N TYR A 64 -11.54 -10.30 -22.92
CA TYR A 64 -11.17 -9.65 -21.68
C TYR A 64 -11.90 -8.31 -21.52
N GLN A 65 -12.52 -8.11 -20.37
CA GLN A 65 -13.22 -6.90 -19.96
C GLN A 65 -12.62 -6.38 -18.66
N VAL A 66 -12.43 -5.06 -18.58
CA VAL A 66 -11.99 -4.38 -17.36
C VAL A 66 -13.24 -3.91 -16.61
N ASP A 67 -13.72 -4.73 -15.68
CA ASP A 67 -14.95 -4.48 -14.93
C ASP A 67 -14.75 -3.47 -13.79
N GLY A 68 -13.53 -3.38 -13.26
CA GLY A 68 -13.17 -2.43 -12.22
C GLY A 68 -13.33 -0.97 -12.67
N ASN A 69 -13.62 -0.07 -11.71
CA ASN A 69 -13.64 1.36 -11.98
C ASN A 69 -12.27 2.01 -11.74
N SER A 70 -12.12 3.26 -12.20
CA SER A 70 -10.91 4.09 -12.00
C SER A 70 -10.95 4.89 -10.70
N ASP A 71 -11.83 4.55 -9.76
CA ASP A 71 -11.98 5.33 -8.54
C ASP A 71 -10.82 5.08 -7.57
N LYS A 72 -10.29 6.17 -7.02
CA LYS A 72 -9.23 6.13 -6.03
C LYS A 72 -9.78 6.00 -4.62
N ARG A 73 -9.15 5.14 -3.83
CA ARG A 73 -9.34 5.04 -2.39
C ARG A 73 -8.36 5.98 -1.71
N VAL A 74 -8.79 6.66 -0.66
CA VAL A 74 -7.96 7.62 0.08
C VAL A 74 -7.78 7.19 1.53
N VAL A 75 -6.60 7.44 2.07
CA VAL A 75 -6.26 7.21 3.48
C VAL A 75 -5.81 8.53 4.09
N THR A 76 -6.31 8.83 5.30
CA THR A 76 -5.85 10.01 6.05
C THR A 76 -4.52 9.70 6.72
N VAL A 77 -3.47 10.44 6.35
CA VAL A 77 -2.08 10.20 6.81
C VAL A 77 -1.62 11.23 7.85
N ALA A 78 -2.27 12.40 7.88
CA ALA A 78 -2.08 13.40 8.93
C ALA A 78 -3.38 14.21 9.10
N LYS A 79 -3.44 15.07 10.12
CA LYS A 79 -4.62 15.91 10.36
C LYS A 79 -4.89 16.83 9.16
N GLY A 80 -5.93 16.48 8.39
CA GLY A 80 -6.34 17.20 7.18
C GLY A 80 -5.53 16.87 5.92
N VAL A 81 -4.71 15.81 5.94
CA VAL A 81 -3.94 15.34 4.78
C VAL A 81 -4.37 13.92 4.43
N THR A 82 -4.79 13.73 3.19
CA THR A 82 -5.18 12.43 2.63
C THR A 82 -4.26 12.05 1.47
N MET A 83 -4.08 10.75 1.26
CA MET A 83 -3.30 10.22 0.14
C MET A 83 -4.03 9.05 -0.52
N ASP A 84 -3.92 8.97 -1.84
CA ASP A 84 -4.47 7.88 -2.63
C ASP A 84 -3.73 6.56 -2.33
N SER A 85 -4.48 5.49 -2.10
CA SER A 85 -3.94 4.20 -1.62
C SER A 85 -3.98 3.07 -2.65
N ASN A 86 -4.51 3.30 -3.85
CA ASN A 86 -4.62 2.28 -4.90
C ASN A 86 -4.19 2.79 -6.28
N MET A 87 -3.95 1.82 -7.15
CA MET A 87 -3.91 1.94 -8.61
C MET A 87 -5.06 1.10 -9.18
N THR A 88 -5.52 1.38 -10.39
CA THR A 88 -6.63 0.62 -10.99
C THR A 88 -6.19 -0.07 -12.27
N ALA A 89 -6.73 -1.27 -12.52
CA ALA A 89 -6.48 -2.00 -13.76
C ALA A 89 -6.95 -1.20 -14.97
N LYS A 90 -8.04 -0.44 -14.82
CA LYS A 90 -8.58 0.45 -15.85
C LYS A 90 -7.58 1.49 -16.35
N GLU A 91 -6.86 2.14 -15.44
CA GLU A 91 -5.83 3.13 -15.82
C GLU A 91 -4.60 2.51 -16.47
N ILE A 92 -4.32 1.23 -16.21
CA ILE A 92 -3.08 0.59 -16.63
C ILE A 92 -3.26 -0.23 -17.92
N LEU A 93 -4.41 -0.91 -18.08
CA LEU A 93 -4.67 -1.87 -19.14
C LEU A 93 -5.49 -1.32 -20.31
N GLU A 94 -6.26 -0.24 -20.12
CA GLU A 94 -7.06 0.33 -21.21
C GLU A 94 -6.16 1.15 -22.16
N LEU A 95 -6.21 0.80 -23.45
CA LEU A 95 -5.44 1.44 -24.53
C LEU A 95 -6.24 2.56 -25.22
N GLY A 96 -7.46 2.82 -24.75
CA GLY A 96 -8.43 3.71 -25.39
C GLY A 96 -9.41 2.96 -26.29
N GLY A 97 -10.52 3.60 -26.65
CA GLY A 97 -11.55 2.99 -27.50
C GLY A 97 -12.33 1.82 -26.86
N GLY A 98 -12.06 1.50 -25.59
CA GLY A 98 -12.63 0.35 -24.89
C GLY A 98 -11.83 -0.95 -25.10
N ASP A 99 -10.66 -0.87 -25.73
CA ASP A 99 -9.79 -2.02 -25.95
C ASP A 99 -8.70 -2.14 -24.88
N ASN A 100 -8.12 -3.33 -24.75
CA ASN A 100 -7.08 -3.63 -23.77
C ASN A 100 -6.02 -4.58 -24.33
N VAL A 101 -4.85 -4.54 -23.71
CA VAL A 101 -3.68 -5.33 -24.15
C VAL A 101 -3.93 -6.83 -24.17
N LEU A 102 -4.82 -7.36 -23.31
CA LEU A 102 -5.10 -8.80 -23.24
C LEU A 102 -5.85 -9.27 -24.48
N ASN A 103 -6.81 -8.49 -24.96
CA ASN A 103 -7.50 -8.75 -26.22
C ASN A 103 -6.57 -8.63 -27.42
N GLN A 104 -5.65 -7.65 -27.41
CA GLN A 104 -4.65 -7.51 -28.47
C GLN A 104 -3.70 -8.73 -28.51
N ILE A 105 -3.29 -9.24 -27.35
CA ILE A 105 -2.48 -10.47 -27.27
C ILE A 105 -3.26 -11.68 -27.81
N ASP A 106 -4.57 -11.75 -27.57
CA ASP A 106 -5.42 -12.81 -28.13
C ASP A 106 -5.58 -12.71 -29.64
N ALA A 107 -5.71 -11.50 -30.18
CA ALA A 107 -5.70 -11.27 -31.62
C ALA A 107 -4.37 -11.71 -32.24
N LEU A 108 -3.24 -11.37 -31.61
CA LEU A 108 -1.92 -11.82 -32.05
C LEU A 108 -1.76 -13.34 -32.00
N ILE A 109 -2.24 -13.98 -30.93
CA ILE A 109 -2.24 -15.44 -30.81
C ILE A 109 -3.03 -16.08 -31.95
N ALA A 110 -4.21 -15.57 -32.27
CA ALA A 110 -5.02 -16.07 -33.39
C ALA A 110 -4.30 -15.90 -34.74
N GLU A 111 -3.61 -14.78 -34.92
CA GLU A 111 -2.81 -14.49 -36.10
C GLU A 111 -1.56 -15.39 -36.20
N PHE A 112 -0.98 -15.81 -35.07
CA PHE A 112 0.10 -16.80 -35.02
C PHE A 112 -0.39 -18.23 -35.30
N GLU A 113 -1.63 -18.56 -34.91
CA GLU A 113 -2.26 -19.86 -35.20
C GLU A 113 -2.67 -19.99 -36.68
N ASN A 114 -3.14 -18.90 -37.29
CA ASN A 114 -3.55 -18.88 -38.69
C ASN A 114 -3.12 -17.57 -39.39
N PRO A 115 -1.88 -17.50 -39.91
CA PRO A 115 -1.35 -16.30 -40.53
C PRO A 115 -2.18 -15.78 -41.70
N SER A 116 -2.55 -14.51 -41.63
CA SER A 116 -3.24 -13.77 -42.67
C SER A 116 -2.27 -12.78 -43.36
N PRO A 117 -2.68 -12.12 -44.45
CA PRO A 117 -1.91 -11.02 -45.03
C PRO A 117 -1.66 -9.83 -44.08
N ASN A 118 -2.40 -9.74 -42.98
CA ASN A 118 -2.27 -8.66 -41.98
C ASN A 118 -1.30 -9.00 -40.84
N PHE A 119 -0.67 -10.17 -40.84
CA PHE A 119 0.20 -10.64 -39.77
C PHE A 119 1.20 -9.58 -39.25
N GLN A 120 1.90 -8.90 -40.15
CA GLN A 120 2.89 -7.90 -39.75
C GLN A 120 2.24 -6.67 -39.07
N ALA A 121 1.06 -6.26 -39.53
CA ALA A 121 0.35 -5.13 -38.93
C ALA A 121 -0.14 -5.47 -37.51
N GLU A 122 -0.63 -6.70 -37.29
CA GLU A 122 -1.03 -7.17 -35.96
C GLU A 122 0.16 -7.30 -35.01
N VAL A 123 1.30 -7.78 -35.50
CA VAL A 123 2.55 -7.80 -34.74
C VAL A 123 2.96 -6.39 -34.32
N ASP A 124 2.98 -5.43 -35.25
CA ASP A 124 3.40 -4.06 -34.99
C ASP A 124 2.45 -3.35 -34.01
N ALA A 125 1.13 -3.56 -34.15
CA ALA A 125 0.13 -3.07 -33.21
C ALA A 125 0.33 -3.67 -31.81
N SER A 126 0.48 -4.98 -31.72
CA SER A 126 0.70 -5.67 -30.44
C SER A 126 1.97 -5.23 -29.73
N LEU A 127 3.06 -4.98 -30.48
CA LEU A 127 4.29 -4.45 -29.90
C LEU A 127 4.10 -3.03 -29.35
N SER A 128 3.38 -2.17 -30.08
CA SER A 128 3.04 -0.82 -29.61
C SER A 128 2.21 -0.88 -28.33
N ASP A 129 1.18 -1.71 -28.30
CA ASP A 129 0.26 -1.82 -27.18
C ASP A 129 0.92 -2.42 -25.93
N ILE A 130 1.83 -3.37 -26.12
CA ILE A 130 2.69 -3.89 -25.04
C ILE A 130 3.61 -2.78 -24.50
N ASP A 131 4.21 -1.97 -25.38
CA ASP A 131 5.10 -0.87 -24.99
C ASP A 131 4.34 0.24 -24.24
N ASP A 132 3.12 0.57 -24.69
CA ASP A 132 2.24 1.54 -24.04
C ASP A 132 1.75 1.03 -22.66
N THR A 133 1.36 -0.24 -22.57
CA THR A 133 1.00 -0.86 -21.28
C THR A 133 2.20 -0.87 -20.32
N LEU A 134 3.39 -1.20 -20.81
CA LEU A 134 4.62 -1.18 -20.01
C LEU A 134 4.90 0.24 -19.50
N ALA A 135 4.71 1.26 -20.33
CA ALA A 135 4.85 2.66 -19.92
C ALA A 135 3.83 3.03 -18.83
N SER A 136 2.58 2.58 -18.95
CA SER A 136 1.55 2.78 -17.92
C SER A 136 1.90 2.09 -16.59
N VAL A 137 2.41 0.85 -16.64
CA VAL A 137 2.88 0.12 -15.45
C VAL A 137 4.07 0.84 -14.79
N LEU A 138 5.04 1.29 -15.58
CA LEU A 138 6.20 2.05 -15.08
C LEU A 138 5.77 3.40 -14.49
N GLY A 139 4.79 4.06 -15.11
CA GLY A 139 4.17 5.28 -14.60
C GLY A 139 3.51 5.05 -13.25
N ALA A 140 2.70 3.99 -13.13
CA ALA A 140 2.07 3.58 -11.88
C ALA A 140 3.10 3.28 -10.77
N MET A 141 4.17 2.55 -11.07
CA MET A 141 5.24 2.28 -10.10
C MET A 141 6.00 3.56 -9.69
N THR A 142 6.21 4.48 -10.62
CA THR A 142 6.83 5.78 -10.33
C THR A 142 5.95 6.62 -9.41
N GLU A 143 4.64 6.64 -9.66
CA GLU A 143 3.67 7.30 -8.80
C GLU A 143 3.65 6.71 -7.39
N ILE A 144 3.62 5.36 -7.27
CA ILE A 144 3.73 4.66 -5.99
C ILE A 144 5.03 5.03 -5.26
N GLY A 145 6.16 5.11 -5.97
CA GLY A 145 7.43 5.56 -5.40
C GLY A 145 7.38 7.00 -4.88
N GLY A 146 6.71 7.90 -5.61
CA GLY A 146 6.45 9.27 -5.15
C GLY A 146 5.58 9.32 -3.89
N ARG A 147 4.52 8.50 -3.83
CA ARG A 147 3.66 8.36 -2.66
C ARG A 147 4.45 7.81 -1.46
N HIS A 148 5.30 6.80 -1.66
CA HIS A 148 6.15 6.24 -0.61
C HIS A 148 7.08 7.30 0.00
N ASN A 149 7.77 8.08 -0.84
CA ASN A 149 8.62 9.17 -0.37
C ASN A 149 7.84 10.21 0.45
N ASN A 150 6.60 10.52 0.05
CA ASN A 150 5.76 11.45 0.80
C ASN A 150 5.30 10.86 2.15
N LEU A 151 4.96 9.57 2.18
CA LEU A 151 4.64 8.85 3.42
C LEU A 151 5.83 8.81 4.38
N ASP A 152 7.05 8.56 3.90
CA ASP A 152 8.27 8.56 4.72
C ASP A 152 8.54 9.92 5.35
N LEU A 153 8.30 11.01 4.60
CA LEU A 153 8.40 12.37 5.13
C LEU A 153 7.35 12.65 6.21
N MET A 154 6.11 12.18 6.00
CA MET A 154 5.04 12.31 7.00
C MET A 154 5.33 11.48 8.25
N ASP A 155 5.82 10.24 8.11
CA ASP A 155 6.19 9.37 9.22
C ASP A 155 7.34 9.98 10.04
N SER A 156 8.36 10.53 9.38
CA SER A 156 9.45 11.24 10.04
C SER A 156 8.94 12.43 10.89
N ALA A 157 8.04 13.24 10.32
CA ALA A 157 7.43 14.36 11.05
C ALA A 157 6.56 13.90 12.22
N HIS A 158 5.83 12.78 12.08
CA HIS A 158 5.09 12.17 13.19
C HIS A 158 6.02 11.66 14.29
N GLY A 159 7.17 11.08 13.93
CA GLY A 159 8.21 10.66 14.88
C GLY A 159 8.78 11.82 15.69
N GLU A 160 9.09 12.95 15.05
CA GLU A 160 9.55 14.17 15.72
C GLU A 160 8.47 14.77 16.64
N ASN A 161 7.23 14.83 16.17
CA ASN A 161 6.11 15.35 16.96
C ASN A 161 5.84 14.46 18.19
N LYS A 162 5.88 13.14 18.01
CA LYS A 162 5.78 12.17 19.10
C LYS A 162 6.87 12.41 20.14
N LEU A 163 8.13 12.59 19.72
CA LEU A 163 9.23 12.87 20.64
C LEU A 163 9.00 14.16 21.44
N PHE A 164 8.53 15.23 20.78
CA PHE A 164 8.21 16.48 21.45
C PHE A 164 7.08 16.31 22.48
N VAL A 165 6.00 15.64 22.10
CA VAL A 165 4.85 15.36 22.97
C VAL A 165 5.27 14.50 24.16
N ASP A 166 6.05 13.45 23.93
CA ASP A 166 6.56 12.57 24.98
C ASP A 166 7.48 13.34 25.94
N LYS A 167 8.33 14.25 25.43
CA LYS A 167 9.20 15.11 26.25
C LYS A 167 8.40 16.09 27.11
N VAL A 168 7.46 16.83 26.54
CA VAL A 168 6.61 17.77 27.29
C VAL A 168 5.78 17.04 28.34
N THR A 169 5.22 15.88 27.99
CA THR A 169 4.46 15.04 28.93
C THR A 169 5.35 14.53 30.06
N SER A 170 6.57 14.08 29.74
CA SER A 170 7.53 13.64 30.74
C SER A 170 7.93 14.79 31.68
N ASP A 171 8.17 15.99 31.16
CA ASP A 171 8.56 17.15 31.98
C ASP A 171 7.41 17.62 32.87
N LEU A 172 6.16 17.55 32.39
CA LEU A 172 4.98 17.90 33.18
C LEU A 172 4.63 16.86 34.25
N SER A 173 4.87 15.57 33.97
CA SER A 173 4.58 14.46 34.89
C SER A 173 5.73 14.11 35.83
N ALA A 174 6.94 14.60 35.56
CA ALA A 174 8.10 14.38 36.39
C ALA A 174 7.85 14.91 37.82
N LEU A 175 8.16 14.08 38.82
CA LEU A 175 8.17 14.52 40.21
C LEU A 175 9.28 15.56 40.39
N ASP A 176 8.90 16.78 40.76
CA ASP A 176 9.87 17.78 41.20
C ASP A 176 10.48 17.33 42.53
N TYR A 177 11.63 16.66 42.47
CA TYR A 177 12.32 16.14 43.65
C TYR A 177 12.70 17.24 44.64
N GLY A 178 12.90 18.48 44.20
CA GLY A 178 13.19 19.60 45.09
C GLY A 178 11.98 19.91 45.97
N GLU A 179 10.85 20.20 45.35
CA GLU A 179 9.60 20.47 46.05
C GLU A 179 9.09 19.24 46.83
N ALA A 180 9.22 18.04 46.26
CA ALA A 180 8.84 16.79 46.94
C ALA A 180 9.70 16.54 48.18
N SER A 181 11.00 16.84 48.14
CA SER A 181 11.90 16.69 49.30
C SER A 181 11.60 17.71 50.39
N VAL A 182 11.25 18.95 50.02
CA VAL A 182 10.81 19.97 50.97
C VAL A 182 9.50 19.56 51.63
N ARG A 183 8.51 19.12 50.84
CA ARG A 183 7.25 18.59 51.39
C ARG A 183 7.48 17.40 52.30
N LEU A 184 8.32 16.46 51.90
CA LEU A 184 8.67 15.30 52.72
C LEU A 184 9.33 15.72 54.02
N SER A 185 10.27 16.67 53.98
CA SER A 185 10.94 17.21 55.16
C SER A 185 9.95 17.87 56.12
N ASN A 186 9.01 18.66 55.60
CA ASN A 186 7.94 19.26 56.39
C ASN A 186 7.01 18.20 57.00
N TYR A 187 6.65 17.15 56.25
CA TYR A 187 5.86 16.03 56.79
C TYR A 187 6.60 15.28 57.89
N MET A 188 7.90 15.02 57.73
CA MET A 188 8.72 14.38 58.75
C MET A 188 8.83 15.26 60.02
N ALA A 189 9.03 16.57 59.86
CA ALA A 189 9.08 17.50 60.98
C ALA A 189 7.72 17.57 61.72
N ALA A 190 6.61 17.65 60.99
CA ALA A 190 5.27 17.62 61.56
C ALA A 190 4.96 16.28 62.26
N LEU A 191 5.40 15.16 61.69
CA LEU A 191 5.26 13.84 62.27
C LEU A 191 6.05 13.71 63.58
N GLN A 192 7.32 14.15 63.60
CA GLN A 192 8.14 14.19 64.81
C GLN A 192 7.51 15.09 65.88
N ALA A 193 7.02 16.27 65.51
CA ALA A 193 6.32 17.17 66.42
C ALA A 193 5.06 16.50 67.02
N THR A 194 4.27 15.83 66.18
CA THR A 194 3.06 15.09 66.62
C THR A 194 3.43 13.96 67.59
N GLN A 195 4.47 13.19 67.31
CA GLN A 195 4.97 12.13 68.20
C GLN A 195 5.49 12.71 69.53
N ALA A 196 6.25 13.80 69.50
CA ALA A 196 6.75 14.47 70.69
C ALA A 196 5.61 15.05 71.55
N SER A 197 4.60 15.66 70.93
CA SER A 197 3.38 16.12 71.62
C SER A 197 2.62 14.95 72.25
N TYR A 198 2.52 13.80 71.56
CA TYR A 198 1.88 12.59 72.10
C TYR A 198 2.61 12.03 73.32
N VAL A 199 3.95 11.94 73.27
CA VAL A 199 4.77 11.52 74.43
C VAL A 199 4.58 12.48 75.60
N LYS A 200 4.62 13.80 75.35
CA LYS A 200 4.48 14.81 76.41
C LYS A 200 3.08 14.82 77.05
N ILE A 201 2.02 14.57 76.28
CA ILE A 201 0.65 14.41 76.80
C ILE A 201 0.53 13.13 77.63
N ASN A 202 1.20 12.04 77.24
CA ASN A 202 1.23 10.80 78.03
C ASN A 202 2.02 10.95 79.33
N ASP A 203 3.17 11.65 79.32
CA ASP A 203 3.95 11.92 80.54
C ASP A 203 3.17 12.80 81.54
N LEU A 204 2.47 13.83 81.05
CA LEU A 204 1.63 14.72 81.88
C LEU A 204 0.39 14.03 82.46
N ASN A 205 -0.09 12.94 81.85
CA ASN A 205 -1.31 12.26 82.29
C ASN A 205 -1.10 11.13 83.30
N LEU A 206 0.14 10.70 83.60
CA LEU A 206 0.34 9.52 84.46
C LEU A 206 1.35 9.64 85.62
N PHE A 207 2.15 10.71 85.73
CA PHE A 207 3.11 10.86 86.83
C PHE A 207 3.04 12.16 87.63
N ASP A 208 2.26 13.16 87.21
CA ASP A 208 2.17 14.45 87.92
C ASP A 208 0.94 14.56 88.84
N ARG A 209 0.22 13.45 89.08
CA ARG A 209 -1.02 13.46 89.87
C ARG A 209 -1.24 12.27 90.81
N ILE A 210 -0.16 11.59 91.22
CA ILE A 210 -0.11 10.71 92.40
C ILE A 210 1.16 11.06 93.17
#